data_AF-A0A1Q3IXQ9-F1
#
_entry.id   AF-A0A1Q3IXQ9-F1
#
_cell.length_a   1.000
_cell.length_b   1.000
_cell.length_c   1.000
_cell.angle_alpha   90.00
_cell.angle_beta   90.00
_cell.angle_gamma   90.00
#
_symmetry.space_group_name_H-M   'P 1'
#
loop_
_entity.id
_entity.type
_entity.pdbx_description
1 polymer ?
#
loop_
_entity_poly.entity_id
_entity_poly.type
_entity_poly.pdbx_seq_one_letter_code
_entity_poly.pdbx_strand_id
1 'polypeptide(L)' 'MSPGHHAPMRMTTGDLYRLASDLASEHGAAASDYASRAVMTLEAEGSHERARFWFLMLVLLGDIRTGRIDPEASITLH' A
#
# COMPACT_ATOMS: atom_id res chain seq x y z
N MET A 1 -22.58 -1.69 -25.95
CA MET A 1 -21.48 -1.90 -24.98
C MET A 1 -21.59 -0.78 -23.96
N SER A 2 -22.05 -1.06 -22.74
CA SER A 2 -22.17 -0.04 -21.69
C SER A 2 -20.80 0.24 -21.07
N PRO A 3 -20.44 1.50 -20.78
CA PRO A 3 -19.22 1.82 -20.07
C PRO A 3 -19.42 1.37 -18.61
N GLY A 4 -18.62 0.42 -18.15
CA GLY A 4 -18.55 0.06 -16.74
C GLY A 4 -18.09 1.29 -15.96
N HIS A 5 -19.02 1.96 -15.30
CA HIS A 5 -18.72 3.01 -14.35
C HIS A 5 -18.01 2.33 -13.18
N HIS A 6 -16.67 2.33 -13.17
CA HIS A 6 -15.91 1.92 -12.01
C HIS A 6 -16.24 2.92 -10.90
N ALA A 7 -17.15 2.55 -10.02
CA ALA A 7 -17.42 3.33 -8.82
C ALA A 7 -16.08 3.53 -8.08
N PRO A 8 -15.79 4.74 -7.58
CA PRO A 8 -14.56 4.98 -6.83
C PRO A 8 -14.55 4.04 -5.62
N MET A 9 -13.56 3.15 -5.57
CA MET A 9 -13.36 2.25 -4.44
C MET A 9 -12.97 3.09 -3.24
N ARG A 10 -13.89 3.26 -2.29
CA ARG A 10 -13.57 3.89 -1.01
C ARG A 10 -12.76 2.89 -0.19
N MET A 11 -11.46 3.17 -0.06
CA MET A 11 -10.61 2.44 0.87
C MET A 11 -10.51 3.22 2.18
N THR A 12 -10.68 2.52 3.30
CA THR A 12 -10.35 3.07 4.61
C THR A 12 -8.84 2.97 4.85
N THR A 13 -8.34 3.67 5.86
CA THR A 13 -6.95 3.51 6.31
C THR A 13 -6.65 2.07 6.73
N GLY A 14 -7.61 1.38 7.35
CA GLY A 14 -7.47 -0.03 7.72
C GLY A 14 -7.29 -0.96 6.52
N ASP A 15 -7.97 -0.68 5.40
CA ASP A 15 -7.82 -1.46 4.17
C ASP A 15 -6.43 -1.29 3.55
N LEU A 16 -5.87 -0.07 3.60
CA LEU A 16 -4.51 0.20 3.15
C LEU A 16 -3.46 -0.52 4.01
N TYR A 17 -3.67 -0.55 5.32
CA TYR A 17 -2.80 -1.30 6.23
C TYR A 17 -2.83 -2.80 5.97
N ARG A 18 -4.03 -3.38 5.82
CA ARG A 18 -4.18 -4.80 5.49
C ARG A 18 -3.50 -5.12 4.16
N LEU A 19 -3.73 -4.29 3.14
CA LEU A 19 -3.08 -4.49 1.84
C LEU A 19 -1.55 -4.42 1.92
N ALA A 20 -0.99 -3.51 2.72
CA ALA A 20 0.46 -3.45 2.93
C ALA A 20 1.00 -4.66 3.70
N SER A 21 0.25 -5.15 4.69
CA SER A 21 0.56 -6.38 5.42
C SER A 21 0.55 -7.60 4.51
N ASP A 22 -0.49 -7.75 3.68
CA ASP A 22 -0.61 -8.84 2.71
C ASP A 22 0.56 -8.82 1.73
N LEU A 23 0.88 -7.64 1.18
CA LEU A 23 1.98 -7.46 0.23
C LEU A 23 3.35 -7.77 0.87
N ALA A 24 3.56 -7.36 2.13
CA ALA A 24 4.77 -7.67 2.89
C ALA A 24 4.88 -9.16 3.21
N SER A 25 3.75 -9.80 3.57
CA SER A 25 3.68 -11.23 3.86
C SER A 25 3.96 -12.07 2.62
N GLU A 26 3.45 -11.66 1.46
CA GLU A 26 3.60 -12.39 0.20
C GLU A 26 5.02 -12.26 -0.40
N HIS A 27 5.63 -11.08 -0.28
CA HIS A 27 6.87 -10.77 -1.02
C HIS A 27 8.07 -10.41 -0.12
N GLY A 28 7.88 -10.35 1.20
CA GLY A 28 8.93 -10.00 2.15
C GLY A 28 9.61 -8.68 1.81
N ALA A 29 10.95 -8.70 1.81
CA ALA A 29 11.76 -7.51 1.52
C ALA A 29 11.52 -6.92 0.11
N ALA A 30 11.10 -7.73 -0.86
CA ALA A 30 10.88 -7.29 -2.25
C ALA A 30 9.64 -6.39 -2.40
N ALA A 31 8.69 -6.42 -1.45
CA ALA A 31 7.49 -5.59 -1.49
C ALA A 31 7.82 -4.09 -1.60
N SER A 32 8.85 -3.64 -0.87
CA SER A 32 9.30 -2.24 -0.91
C SER A 32 9.88 -1.87 -2.28
N ASP A 33 10.59 -2.79 -2.92
CA ASP A 33 11.18 -2.55 -4.24
C ASP A 33 10.10 -2.45 -5.33
N TYR A 34 9.05 -3.28 -5.23
CA TYR A 34 7.90 -3.19 -6.12
C TYR A 34 7.16 -1.87 -5.96
N ALA A 35 6.89 -1.45 -4.73
CA ALA A 35 6.24 -0.17 -4.47
C ALA A 35 7.08 1.01 -4.98
N SER A 36 8.39 1.00 -4.71
CA SER A 36 9.33 2.03 -5.20
C SER A 36 9.34 2.13 -6.73
N ARG A 37 9.43 0.98 -7.42
CA ARG A 37 9.37 0.94 -8.89
C ARG A 37 8.03 1.46 -9.42
N ALA A 38 6.92 1.08 -8.81
CA ALA A 38 5.60 1.56 -9.21
C ALA A 38 5.48 3.08 -9.06
N VAL A 39 5.98 3.66 -7.97
CA VAL A 39 6.06 5.12 -7.81
C VAL A 39 6.84 5.75 -8.97
N MET A 40 8.07 5.29 -9.20
CA MET A 40 8.93 5.86 -10.25
C MET A 40 8.30 5.79 -11.64
N THR A 41 7.75 4.63 -12.01
CA THR A 41 7.11 4.43 -13.31
C THR A 41 5.88 5.32 -13.46
N LEU A 42 4.99 5.37 -12.46
CA LEU A 42 3.75 6.13 -12.54
C LEU A 42 3.99 7.65 -12.50
N GLU A 43 4.99 8.13 -11.76
CA GLU A 43 5.40 9.53 -11.80
C GLU A 43 5.93 9.91 -13.19
N ALA A 44 6.77 9.07 -13.80
CA ALA A 44 7.29 9.30 -15.14
C ALA A 44 6.20 9.30 -16.22
N GLU A 45 5.13 8.52 -16.02
CA GLU A 45 3.95 8.47 -16.88
C GLU A 45 2.95 9.62 -16.63
N GLY A 46 3.19 10.49 -15.65
CA GLY A 46 2.26 11.56 -15.25
C GLY A 46 1.03 11.08 -14.49
N SER A 47 1.02 9.82 -14.06
CA SER A 47 -0.08 9.18 -13.33
C SER A 47 0.02 9.43 -11.81
N HIS A 48 0.16 10.70 -11.43
CA HIS A 48 0.51 11.15 -10.07
C HIS A 48 -0.43 10.63 -8.97
N GLU A 49 -1.74 10.55 -9.22
CA GLU A 49 -2.70 10.04 -8.23
C GLU A 49 -2.42 8.56 -7.88
N ARG A 50 -2.13 7.75 -8.89
CA ARG A 50 -1.76 6.34 -8.70
C ARG A 50 -0.36 6.21 -8.10
N ALA A 51 0.57 7.09 -8.47
CA ALA A 51 1.89 7.13 -7.84
C ALA A 51 1.78 7.43 -6.33
N ARG A 52 0.90 8.37 -5.94
CA ARG A 52 0.64 8.70 -4.54
C ARG A 52 0.15 7.51 -3.72
N PHE A 53 -0.70 6.66 -4.30
CA PHE A 53 -1.12 5.40 -3.67
C PHE A 53 0.09 4.50 -3.39
N TRP A 54 0.95 4.27 -4.37
CA TRP A 54 2.14 3.44 -4.20
C TRP A 54 3.18 4.06 -3.26
N PHE A 55 3.24 5.39 -3.19
CA PHE A 55 4.07 6.09 -2.21
C PHE A 55 3.57 5.85 -0.78
N LEU A 56 2.25 5.92 -0.56
CA LEU A 56 1.67 5.56 0.74
C LEU A 56 1.97 4.09 1.10
N MET A 57 1.85 3.17 0.14
CA MET A 57 2.22 1.77 0.35
C MET A 57 3.69 1.62 0.75
N LEU A 58 4.61 2.33 0.10
CA LEU A 58 6.04 2.31 0.42
C LEU A 58 6.32 2.78 1.86
N VAL A 59 5.60 3.80 2.34
CA VAL A 59 5.70 4.27 3.74
C VAL A 59 5.25 3.19 4.71
N LEU A 60 4.06 2.60 4.48
CA LEU A 60 3.50 1.57 5.35
C LEU A 60 4.38 0.32 5.41
N LEU A 61 4.93 -0.11 4.27
CA LEU A 61 5.90 -1.22 4.21
C LEU A 61 7.17 -0.92 5.00
N GLY A 62 7.62 0.35 4.99
CA GLY A 62 8.74 0.81 5.81
C GLY A 62 8.45 0.68 7.31
N ASP A 63 7.24 1.07 7.74
CA ASP A 63 6.82 0.98 9.14
C ASP A 63 6.64 -0.48 9.61
N ILE A 64 6.05 -1.34 8.78
CA ILE A 64 5.92 -2.78 9.04
C ILE A 64 7.30 -3.41 9.16
N ARG A 65 8.21 -3.17 8.20
CA ARG A 65 9.55 -3.75 8.21
C ARG A 65 10.38 -3.30 9.41
N THR A 66 10.18 -2.08 9.89
CA THR A 66 10.89 -1.55 11.07
C THR A 66 10.26 -1.97 12.39
N GLY A 67 9.16 -2.73 12.37
CA GLY A 67 8.46 -3.21 13.56
C GLY A 67 7.77 -2.10 14.36
N ARG A 68 7.62 -0.89 13.78
CA ARG A 68 6.85 0.20 14.42
C ARG A 68 5.36 -0.11 14.44
N ILE A 69 4.93 -0.95 13.52
CA ILE A 69 3.55 -1.37 13.35
C ILE A 69 3.59 -2.89 13.23
N ASP A 70 2.98 -3.56 14.19
CA ASP A 70 2.68 -4.98 14.08
C ASP A 70 1.25 -5.09 13.52
N PRO A 71 1.08 -5.51 12.26
CA PRO A 71 -0.23 -5.62 11.62
C PRO A 71 -1.11 -6.70 12.24
N GLU A 72 -0.53 -7.62 13.02
CA GLU A 72 -1.23 -8.72 13.71
C GLU A 72 -1.37 -8.47 15.22
N ALA A 73 -0.76 -7.40 15.77
CA ALA A 73 -0.87 -7.09 17.19
C ALA A 73 -2.28 -6.65 17.56
N SER A 74 -2.91 -7.39 18.47
CA SER A 74 -4.06 -6.89 19.20
C SER A 74 -3.65 -5.76 20.12
N ILE A 75 -4.37 -4.63 20.04
CA ILE A 75 -4.21 -3.54 21.01
C ILE A 75 -4.64 -4.08 22.38
N THR A 76 -3.66 -4.34 23.25
CA THR A 76 -3.92 -4.69 24.64
C THR A 76 -3.89 -3.41 25.46
N LEU A 77 -5.05 -2.95 25.93
CA LEU A 77 -5.15 -1.89 26.92
C LEU A 77 -4.92 -2.51 28.30
N HIS A 78 -3.89 -2.05 29.00
CA HIS A 78 -3.69 -2.31 30.43
C HIS A 78 -4.41 -1.24 31.27
#